data_AF-A0A502HSK1-F1
#
_entry.id   AF-A0A502HSK1-F1
#
_cell.length_a   1.000
_cell.length_b   1.000
_cell.length_c   1.000
_cell.angle_alpha   90.00
_cell.angle_beta   90.00
_cell.angle_gamma   90.00
#
_symmetry.space_group_name_H-M   'P 1'
#
loop_
_entity.id
_entity.type
_entity.pdbx_description
1 polymer ?
#
loop_
_entity_poly.entity_id
_entity_poly.type
_entity_poly.pdbx_seq_one_letter_code
_entity_poly.pdbx_strand_id
1 'polypeptide(L)'
;MSPIEIEAAARAEGETRNELEKDLYALLLLYFEKASKAALLGYVKDATPTVPERLIEALEGVLRSHGAKVGETFGLSDLNESLFPQWLDERAKESSQQISATTQKNVIAAIVLATKELVEAAEDSSRRSVARAAYAQVSRTFKSRAETGAITETTASSESSKFHTAEAATLHKKTWVTMNDGIVRATHVLANMQEVDFDATFTVGGYQMRFPADYSLGAPVKEIIHCRCMAIYTEGRK
;
A
#
# COMPACT_ATOMS: atom_id res chain seq x y z
N MET A 1 11.60 -26.45 -7.42
CA MET A 1 12.76 -25.57 -7.13
C MET A 1 13.29 -25.93 -5.75
N SER A 2 14.60 -25.85 -5.54
CA SER A 2 15.23 -25.97 -4.22
C SER A 2 14.95 -24.70 -3.37
N PRO A 3 15.09 -24.75 -2.03
CA PRO A 3 14.94 -23.58 -1.18
C PRO A 3 15.82 -22.39 -1.58
N ILE A 4 17.06 -22.66 -2.01
CA ILE A 4 18.02 -21.63 -2.43
C ILE A 4 17.53 -20.92 -3.70
N GLU A 5 16.96 -21.67 -4.66
CA GLU A 5 16.41 -21.10 -5.89
C GLU A 5 15.16 -20.25 -5.61
N ILE A 6 14.32 -20.67 -4.65
CA ILE A 6 13.13 -19.92 -4.21
C ILE A 6 13.54 -18.60 -3.56
N GLU A 7 14.53 -18.62 -2.66
CA GLU A 7 15.05 -17.40 -2.02
C GLU A 7 15.71 -16.45 -3.03
N ALA A 8 16.45 -17.00 -4.00
CA ALA A 8 17.06 -16.20 -5.06
C ALA A 8 16.02 -15.53 -5.96
N ALA A 9 14.95 -16.26 -6.34
CA ALA A 9 13.84 -15.71 -7.10
C ALA A 9 13.12 -14.59 -6.32
N ALA A 10 12.85 -14.81 -5.04
CA ALA A 10 12.25 -13.79 -4.17
C ALA A 10 13.14 -12.55 -4.04
N ARG A 11 14.47 -12.70 -3.93
CA ARG A 11 15.37 -11.53 -3.86
C ARG A 11 15.32 -10.70 -5.14
N ALA A 12 15.41 -11.35 -6.31
CA ALA A 12 15.34 -10.65 -7.60
C ALA A 12 14.01 -9.92 -7.79
N GLU A 13 12.91 -10.54 -7.35
CA GLU A 13 11.59 -9.91 -7.34
C GLU A 13 11.54 -8.69 -6.41
N GLY A 14 12.06 -8.82 -5.19
CA GLY A 14 12.13 -7.72 -4.23
C GLY A 14 12.91 -6.52 -4.76
N GLU A 15 14.03 -6.75 -5.45
CA GLU A 15 14.80 -5.69 -6.12
C GLU A 15 13.98 -4.96 -7.19
N THR A 16 13.21 -5.71 -7.99
CA THR A 16 12.33 -5.15 -9.02
C THR A 16 11.22 -4.31 -8.41
N ARG A 17 10.61 -4.81 -7.33
CA ARG A 17 9.56 -4.09 -6.60
C ARG A 17 10.07 -2.82 -5.93
N ASN A 18 11.28 -2.83 -5.37
CA ASN A 18 11.86 -1.65 -4.74
C ASN A 18 11.98 -0.45 -5.70
N GLU A 19 12.25 -0.68 -6.98
CA GLU A 19 12.28 0.40 -7.98
C GLU A 19 10.88 0.97 -8.24
N LEU A 20 9.86 0.11 -8.35
CA LEU A 20 8.46 0.54 -8.49
C LEU A 20 7.99 1.31 -7.25
N GLU A 21 8.37 0.86 -6.05
CA GLU A 21 8.05 1.52 -4.78
C GLU A 21 8.66 2.93 -4.70
N LYS A 22 9.88 3.15 -5.20
CA LYS A 22 10.51 4.48 -5.25
C LYS A 22 9.74 5.46 -6.14
N ASP A 23 9.28 5.00 -7.30
CA ASP A 23 8.49 5.81 -8.23
C ASP A 23 7.19 6.28 -7.57
N LEU A 24 6.44 5.35 -6.96
CA LEU A 24 5.19 5.66 -6.29
C LEU A 24 5.40 6.52 -5.03
N TYR A 25 6.48 6.28 -4.27
CA TYR A 25 6.83 7.05 -3.09
C TYR A 25 6.89 8.56 -3.38
N ALA A 26 7.57 8.95 -4.47
CA ALA A 26 7.71 10.36 -4.82
C ALA A 26 6.36 11.02 -5.13
N LEU A 27 5.46 10.29 -5.81
CA LEU A 27 4.12 10.77 -6.15
C LEU A 27 3.22 10.86 -4.92
N LEU A 28 3.27 9.88 -4.01
CA LEU A 28 2.51 9.90 -2.76
C LEU A 28 2.98 11.01 -1.82
N LEU A 29 4.29 11.27 -1.75
CA LEU A 29 4.85 12.37 -0.97
C LEU A 29 4.26 13.71 -1.43
N LEU A 30 4.22 13.93 -2.75
CA LEU A 30 3.63 15.12 -3.35
C LEU A 30 2.12 15.20 -3.12
N TYR A 31 1.42 14.07 -3.19
CA TYR A 31 0.00 14.00 -2.89
C TYR A 31 -0.28 14.41 -1.44
N PHE A 32 0.42 13.85 -0.44
CA PHE A 32 0.18 14.17 0.97
C PHE A 32 0.42 15.65 1.26
N GLU A 33 1.42 16.25 0.63
CA GLU A 33 1.67 17.68 0.74
C GLU A 33 0.50 18.50 0.17
N LYS A 34 0.08 18.21 -1.06
CA LYS A 34 -1.01 18.94 -1.75
C LYS A 34 -2.35 18.77 -1.04
N ALA A 35 -2.70 17.55 -0.66
CA ALA A 35 -3.95 17.22 0.01
C ALA A 35 -4.04 17.88 1.38
N SER A 36 -2.96 17.82 2.18
CA SER A 36 -2.94 18.46 3.50
C SER A 36 -3.03 19.98 3.42
N LYS A 37 -2.30 20.61 2.48
CA LYS A 37 -2.39 22.07 2.23
C LYS A 37 -3.81 22.48 1.81
N ALA A 38 -4.44 21.71 0.92
CA ALA A 38 -5.79 22.00 0.45
C ALA A 38 -6.83 21.88 1.57
N ALA A 39 -6.77 20.82 2.38
CA ALA A 39 -7.66 20.64 3.52
C ALA A 39 -7.49 21.76 4.55
N LEU A 40 -6.25 22.11 4.90
CA LEU A 40 -5.98 23.22 5.82
C LEU A 40 -6.43 24.58 5.28
N LEU A 41 -6.36 24.80 3.97
CA LEU A 41 -6.91 26.00 3.35
C LEU A 41 -8.44 26.07 3.49
N GLY A 42 -9.14 24.95 3.31
CA GLY A 42 -10.58 24.84 3.60
C GLY A 42 -10.88 25.19 5.05
N TYR A 43 -10.13 24.61 6.00
CA TYR A 43 -10.25 24.96 7.41
C TYR A 43 -10.08 26.46 7.68
N VAL A 44 -9.07 27.11 7.09
CA VAL A 44 -8.84 28.55 7.27
C VAL A 44 -10.01 29.38 6.73
N LYS A 45 -10.57 29.01 5.57
CA LYS A 45 -11.65 29.76 4.91
C LYS A 45 -12.97 29.64 5.66
N ASP A 46 -13.39 28.42 5.98
CA ASP A 46 -14.76 28.13 6.42
C ASP A 46 -14.87 27.00 7.46
N ALA A 47 -13.75 26.58 8.06
CA ALA A 47 -13.67 25.46 9.00
C ALA A 47 -14.04 24.09 8.40
N THR A 48 -13.83 23.90 7.09
CA THR A 48 -14.06 22.62 6.38
C THR A 48 -12.73 21.96 5.98
N PRO A 49 -12.09 21.14 6.85
CA PRO A 49 -10.81 20.48 6.57
C PRO A 49 -10.95 19.25 5.66
N THR A 50 -11.48 19.43 4.46
CA THR A 50 -11.76 18.33 3.52
C THR A 50 -10.71 18.24 2.43
N VAL A 51 -10.28 17.02 2.09
CA VAL A 51 -9.45 16.80 0.89
C VAL A 51 -10.36 16.97 -0.34
N PRO A 52 -10.05 17.88 -1.28
CA PRO A 52 -10.90 18.10 -2.46
C PRO A 52 -10.96 16.87 -3.36
N GLU A 53 -12.15 16.58 -3.91
CA GLU A 53 -12.40 15.43 -4.80
C GLU A 53 -11.41 15.34 -5.96
N ARG A 54 -11.11 16.47 -6.62
CA ARG A 54 -10.10 16.54 -7.70
C ARG A 54 -8.71 16.00 -7.33
N LEU A 55 -8.33 16.03 -6.05
CA LEU A 55 -7.06 15.47 -5.60
C LEU A 55 -7.18 13.96 -5.35
N ILE A 56 -8.36 13.46 -4.97
CA ILE A 56 -8.67 12.03 -4.87
C ILE A 56 -8.63 11.41 -6.26
N GLU A 57 -9.30 12.04 -7.24
CA GLU A 57 -9.27 11.63 -8.65
C GLU A 57 -7.84 11.64 -9.22
N ALA A 58 -7.05 12.67 -8.92
CA ALA A 58 -5.65 12.74 -9.34
C ALA A 58 -4.80 11.61 -8.72
N LEU A 59 -5.06 11.25 -7.46
CA LEU A 59 -4.39 10.11 -6.82
C LEU A 59 -4.82 8.78 -7.43
N GLU A 60 -6.10 8.62 -7.75
CA GLU A 60 -6.59 7.44 -8.47
C GLU A 60 -5.84 7.26 -9.80
N GLY A 61 -5.68 8.33 -10.59
CA GLY A 61 -4.91 8.29 -11.84
C GLY A 61 -3.44 7.88 -11.63
N VAL A 62 -2.81 8.35 -10.55
CA VAL A 62 -1.45 7.93 -10.16
C VAL A 62 -1.40 6.44 -9.84
N LEU A 63 -2.31 5.95 -8.99
CA LEU A 63 -2.36 4.55 -8.56
C LEU A 63 -2.68 3.61 -9.73
N ARG A 64 -3.58 4.02 -10.60
CA ARG A 64 -3.90 3.32 -11.86
C ARG A 64 -2.68 3.21 -12.77
N SER A 65 -1.93 4.30 -12.96
CA SER A 65 -0.72 4.27 -13.80
C SER A 65 0.36 3.38 -13.18
N HIS A 66 0.49 3.42 -11.85
CA HIS A 66 1.41 2.55 -11.12
C HIS A 66 1.03 1.08 -11.25
N GLY A 67 -0.24 0.73 -11.00
CA GLY A 67 -0.74 -0.63 -11.11
C GLY A 67 -0.63 -1.19 -12.52
N ALA A 68 -0.79 -0.35 -13.57
CA ALA A 68 -0.52 -0.74 -14.95
C ALA A 68 0.95 -1.20 -15.13
N LYS A 69 1.91 -0.37 -14.69
CA LYS A 69 3.34 -0.70 -14.75
C LYS A 69 3.69 -1.95 -13.95
N VAL A 70 3.10 -2.13 -12.77
CA VAL A 70 3.26 -3.35 -11.96
C VAL A 70 2.72 -4.57 -12.70
N GLY A 71 1.52 -4.50 -13.25
CA GLY A 71 0.91 -5.62 -13.97
C GLY A 71 1.65 -6.01 -15.25
N GLU A 72 2.21 -5.05 -15.99
CA GLU A 72 3.14 -5.29 -17.10
C GLU A 72 4.41 -6.02 -16.61
N THR A 73 4.97 -5.57 -15.49
CA THR A 73 6.20 -6.14 -14.91
C THR A 73 6.01 -7.60 -14.47
N PHE A 74 4.83 -7.96 -13.97
CA PHE A 74 4.51 -9.30 -13.43
C PHE A 74 3.60 -10.13 -14.35
N GLY A 75 3.45 -9.73 -15.61
CA GLY A 75 2.80 -10.52 -16.67
C GLY A 75 1.27 -10.59 -16.61
N LEU A 76 0.60 -9.79 -15.77
CA LEU A 76 -0.87 -9.79 -15.70
C LEU A 76 -1.50 -9.14 -16.94
N SER A 77 -0.82 -8.16 -17.54
CA SER A 77 -1.27 -7.50 -18.78
C SER A 77 -1.50 -8.46 -19.94
N ASP A 78 -0.80 -9.60 -19.95
CA ASP A 78 -0.72 -10.50 -21.09
C ASP A 78 -1.82 -11.57 -21.11
N LEU A 79 -2.59 -11.69 -20.02
CA LEU A 79 -3.47 -12.83 -19.78
C LEU A 79 -4.92 -12.58 -20.14
N ASN A 80 -5.40 -11.33 -20.05
CA ASN A 80 -6.80 -11.01 -20.25
C ASN A 80 -7.04 -9.51 -20.51
N GLU A 81 -7.49 -9.17 -21.71
CA GLU A 81 -7.84 -7.79 -22.11
C GLU A 81 -8.92 -7.14 -21.24
N SER A 82 -9.70 -7.90 -20.47
CA SER A 82 -10.82 -7.40 -19.65
C SER A 82 -10.63 -7.52 -18.14
N LEU A 83 -10.01 -8.59 -17.64
CA LEU A 83 -9.83 -8.82 -16.20
C LEU A 83 -8.82 -7.83 -15.59
N PHE A 84 -7.72 -7.57 -16.29
CA PHE A 84 -6.67 -6.70 -15.78
C PHE A 84 -7.12 -5.23 -15.65
N PRO A 85 -7.78 -4.63 -16.66
CA PRO A 85 -8.34 -3.29 -16.50
C PRO A 85 -9.37 -3.18 -15.37
N GLN A 86 -10.28 -4.16 -15.23
CA GLN A 86 -11.30 -4.11 -14.17
C GLN A 86 -10.66 -4.14 -12.77
N TRP A 87 -9.74 -5.08 -12.54
CA TRP A 87 -9.03 -5.17 -11.27
C TRP A 87 -8.22 -3.90 -10.98
N LEU A 88 -7.56 -3.33 -12.00
CA LEU A 88 -6.78 -2.11 -11.88
C LEU A 88 -7.64 -0.91 -11.49
N ASP A 89 -8.82 -0.76 -12.12
CA ASP A 89 -9.79 0.29 -11.84
C ASP A 89 -10.29 0.23 -10.41
N GLU A 90 -10.71 -0.96 -9.97
CA GLU A 90 -11.21 -1.19 -8.62
C GLU A 90 -10.14 -0.90 -7.57
N ARG A 91 -8.94 -1.45 -7.75
CA ARG A 91 -7.82 -1.27 -6.82
C ARG A 91 -7.41 0.20 -6.70
N ALA A 92 -7.24 0.89 -7.83
CA ALA A 92 -6.86 2.30 -7.85
C ALA A 92 -7.88 3.17 -7.11
N LYS A 93 -9.18 2.92 -7.34
CA LYS A 93 -10.27 3.63 -6.69
C LYS A 93 -10.33 3.36 -5.18
N GLU A 94 -10.23 2.10 -4.77
CA GLU A 94 -10.24 1.73 -3.36
C GLU A 94 -9.05 2.35 -2.61
N SER A 95 -7.84 2.23 -3.17
CA SER A 95 -6.63 2.79 -2.57
C SER A 95 -6.66 4.31 -2.51
N SER A 96 -7.12 4.99 -3.57
CA SER A 96 -7.20 6.46 -3.58
C SER A 96 -8.15 6.97 -2.49
N GLN A 97 -9.29 6.32 -2.31
CA GLN A 97 -10.27 6.64 -1.27
C GLN A 97 -9.70 6.40 0.13
N GLN A 98 -9.06 5.26 0.39
CA GLN A 98 -8.47 4.94 1.69
C GLN A 98 -7.34 5.91 2.07
N ILE A 99 -6.43 6.19 1.14
CA ILE A 99 -5.31 7.13 1.36
C ILE A 99 -5.85 8.55 1.61
N SER A 100 -6.86 8.97 0.86
CA SER A 100 -7.49 10.29 1.01
C SER A 100 -8.24 10.41 2.34
N ALA A 101 -9.05 9.42 2.71
CA ALA A 101 -9.81 9.40 3.95
C ALA A 101 -8.90 9.43 5.18
N THR A 102 -7.81 8.64 5.17
CA THR A 102 -6.81 8.66 6.25
C THR A 102 -6.03 9.97 6.30
N THR A 103 -5.76 10.60 5.16
CA THR A 103 -5.14 11.93 5.09
C THR A 103 -6.03 13.00 5.71
N GLN A 104 -7.32 13.00 5.38
CA GLN A 104 -8.29 13.91 6.01
C GLN A 104 -8.37 13.70 7.52
N LYS A 105 -8.45 12.45 8.00
CA LYS A 105 -8.44 12.14 9.43
C LYS A 105 -7.18 12.68 10.14
N ASN A 106 -6.01 12.52 9.53
CA ASN A 106 -4.75 13.02 10.09
C ASN A 106 -4.71 14.55 10.15
N VAL A 107 -5.22 15.24 9.12
CA VAL A 107 -5.31 16.71 9.13
C VAL A 107 -6.27 17.18 10.24
N ILE A 108 -7.43 16.55 10.38
CA ILE A 108 -8.40 16.88 11.44
C ILE A 108 -7.77 16.67 12.82
N ALA A 109 -7.10 15.54 13.04
CA ALA A 109 -6.42 15.26 14.30
C ALA A 109 -5.34 16.31 14.62
N ALA A 110 -4.56 16.72 13.60
CA ALA A 110 -3.54 17.76 13.76
C ALA A 110 -4.14 19.14 14.05
N ILE A 111 -5.29 19.49 13.46
CA ILE A 111 -6.02 20.72 13.79
C ILE A 111 -6.44 20.71 15.27
N VAL A 112 -7.01 19.61 15.75
CA VAL A 112 -7.44 19.47 17.15
C VAL A 112 -6.26 19.59 18.09
N LEU A 113 -5.17 18.87 17.82
CA LEU A 113 -3.95 18.92 18.65
C LEU A 113 -3.32 20.31 18.64
N ALA A 114 -3.13 20.92 17.47
CA ALA A 114 -2.58 22.26 17.35
C ALA A 114 -3.44 23.32 18.06
N THR A 115 -4.77 23.19 17.99
CA THR A 115 -5.69 24.09 18.72
C THR A 115 -5.46 23.98 20.23
N LYS A 116 -5.38 22.74 20.74
CA LYS A 116 -5.13 22.48 22.16
C LYS A 116 -3.81 23.08 22.61
N GLU A 117 -2.72 22.80 21.89
CA GLU A 117 -1.37 23.27 22.20
C GLU A 117 -1.29 24.81 22.25
N LEU A 118 -1.86 25.50 21.26
CA LEU A 118 -1.84 26.96 21.20
C LEU A 118 -2.66 27.61 22.32
N VAL A 119 -3.83 27.04 22.65
CA VAL A 119 -4.67 27.53 23.75
C VAL A 119 -3.99 27.34 25.10
N GLU A 120 -3.39 26.17 25.36
CA GLU A 120 -2.67 25.89 26.61
C GLU A 120 -1.44 26.78 26.78
N ALA A 121 -0.76 27.12 25.67
CA ALA A 121 0.38 28.04 25.66
C ALA A 121 -0.02 29.53 25.71
N ALA A 122 -1.32 29.86 25.70
CA ALA A 122 -1.83 31.23 25.56
C ALA A 122 -1.28 31.97 24.32
N GLU A 123 -1.06 31.24 23.22
CA GLU A 123 -0.61 31.75 21.92
C GLU A 123 -1.78 32.09 20.98
N ASP A 124 -1.50 32.68 19.82
CA ASP A 124 -2.53 32.96 18.81
C ASP A 124 -3.19 31.68 18.29
N SER A 125 -4.43 31.45 18.72
CA SER A 125 -5.26 30.32 18.28
C SER A 125 -6.15 30.65 17.08
N SER A 126 -5.83 31.69 16.29
CA SER A 126 -6.51 31.96 15.02
C SER A 126 -6.42 30.74 14.09
N ARG A 127 -7.42 30.56 13.22
CA ARG A 127 -7.43 29.44 12.25
C ARG A 127 -6.15 29.37 11.41
N ARG A 128 -5.52 30.52 11.12
CA ARG A 128 -4.25 30.58 10.37
C ARG A 128 -3.10 29.98 11.18
N SER A 129 -2.99 30.35 12.44
CA SER A 129 -1.95 29.84 13.35
C SER A 129 -2.14 28.36 13.66
N VAL A 130 -3.39 27.94 13.91
CA VAL A 130 -3.75 26.51 14.02
C VAL A 130 -3.38 25.75 12.75
N ALA A 131 -3.73 26.26 11.56
CA ALA A 131 -3.41 25.59 10.30
C ALA A 131 -1.90 25.46 10.06
N ARG A 132 -1.12 26.49 10.42
CA ARG A 132 0.35 26.46 10.33
C ARG A 132 0.94 25.40 11.25
N ALA A 133 0.51 25.35 12.51
CA ALA A 133 0.96 24.36 13.47
C ALA A 133 0.54 22.94 13.06
N ALA A 134 -0.72 22.74 12.66
CA ALA A 134 -1.21 21.47 12.14
C ALA A 134 -0.43 20.99 10.91
N TYR A 135 -0.10 21.89 9.97
CA TYR A 135 0.74 21.55 8.82
C TYR A 135 2.14 21.07 9.26
N ALA A 136 2.76 21.76 10.22
CA ALA A 136 4.05 21.37 10.76
C ALA A 136 4.00 19.99 11.46
N GLN A 137 2.86 19.62 12.04
CA GLN A 137 2.65 18.28 12.61
C GLN A 137 2.51 17.20 11.53
N VAL A 138 1.59 17.37 10.58
CA VAL A 138 1.36 16.34 9.55
C VAL A 138 2.56 16.17 8.61
N SER A 139 3.30 17.23 8.31
CA SER A 139 4.43 17.18 7.38
C SER A 139 5.57 16.27 7.86
N ARG A 140 5.72 16.11 9.18
CA ARG A 140 6.67 15.16 9.78
C ARG A 140 6.35 13.71 9.45
N THR A 141 5.10 13.39 9.14
CA THR A 141 4.65 12.02 8.84
C THR A 141 4.70 11.69 7.35
N PHE A 142 4.81 12.68 6.46
CA PHE A 142 4.63 12.47 5.02
C PHE A 142 5.56 11.42 4.43
N LYS A 143 6.84 11.41 4.83
CA LYS A 143 7.81 10.40 4.36
C LYS A 143 7.37 8.99 4.74
N SER A 144 7.12 8.74 6.04
CA SER A 144 6.68 7.43 6.53
C SER A 144 5.37 6.95 5.91
N ARG A 145 4.44 7.88 5.64
CA ARG A 145 3.17 7.56 4.98
C ARG A 145 3.34 7.27 3.49
N ALA A 146 4.20 8.01 2.80
CA ALA A 146 4.54 7.76 1.41
C ALA A 146 5.21 6.41 1.24
N GLU A 147 6.15 6.07 2.12
CA GLU A 147 6.80 4.76 2.14
C GLU A 147 5.79 3.64 2.41
N THR A 148 4.99 3.77 3.48
CA THR A 148 3.95 2.78 3.81
C THR A 148 2.95 2.59 2.68
N GLY A 149 2.49 3.68 2.04
CA GLY A 149 1.56 3.63 0.93
C GLY A 149 2.18 2.99 -0.31
N ALA A 150 3.42 3.37 -0.65
CA ALA A 150 4.11 2.84 -1.82
C ALA A 150 4.36 1.33 -1.71
N ILE A 151 4.84 0.88 -0.55
CA ILE A 151 5.07 -0.54 -0.27
C ILE A 151 3.74 -1.29 -0.30
N THR A 152 2.73 -0.83 0.44
CA THR A 152 1.44 -1.54 0.53
C THR A 152 0.79 -1.69 -0.84
N GLU A 153 0.79 -0.63 -1.64
CA GLU A 153 0.19 -0.64 -2.97
C GLU A 153 0.95 -1.54 -3.94
N THR A 154 2.29 -1.43 -3.95
CA THR A 154 3.12 -2.20 -4.85
C THR A 154 3.06 -3.68 -4.51
N THR A 155 3.11 -4.05 -3.23
CA THR A 155 2.94 -5.46 -2.79
C THR A 155 1.60 -6.01 -3.20
N ALA A 156 0.50 -5.33 -2.86
CA ALA A 156 -0.83 -5.82 -3.20
C ALA A 156 -0.98 -6.03 -4.71
N SER A 157 -0.46 -5.08 -5.50
CA SER A 157 -0.50 -5.16 -6.95
C SER A 157 0.38 -6.26 -7.54
N SER A 158 1.61 -6.42 -7.05
CA SER A 158 2.54 -7.43 -7.55
C SER A 158 2.07 -8.84 -7.21
N GLU A 159 1.65 -9.06 -5.96
CA GLU A 159 1.23 -10.38 -5.50
C GLU A 159 -0.08 -10.83 -6.15
N SER A 160 -1.04 -9.92 -6.33
CA SER A 160 -2.27 -10.20 -7.08
C SER A 160 -1.98 -10.48 -8.55
N SER A 161 -1.07 -9.71 -9.18
CA SER A 161 -0.64 -9.95 -10.57
C SER A 161 -0.06 -11.34 -10.74
N LYS A 162 0.93 -11.69 -9.91
CA LYS A 162 1.56 -13.01 -9.97
C LYS A 162 0.57 -14.15 -9.68
N PHE A 163 -0.37 -13.96 -8.75
CA PHE A 163 -1.37 -14.97 -8.45
C PHE A 163 -2.20 -15.32 -9.68
N HIS A 164 -2.73 -14.32 -10.39
CA HIS A 164 -3.51 -14.54 -11.60
C HIS A 164 -2.65 -15.05 -12.77
N THR A 165 -1.39 -14.61 -12.89
CA THR A 165 -0.44 -15.18 -13.86
C THR A 165 -0.16 -16.65 -13.61
N ALA A 166 0.06 -17.03 -12.35
CA ALA A 166 0.27 -18.41 -11.96
C ALA A 166 -1.00 -19.27 -12.16
N GLU A 167 -2.19 -18.71 -11.91
CA GLU A 167 -3.48 -19.36 -12.18
C GLU A 167 -3.61 -19.72 -13.67
N ALA A 168 -3.39 -18.74 -14.54
CA ALA A 168 -3.48 -18.92 -15.99
C ALA A 168 -2.40 -19.88 -16.53
N ALA A 169 -1.20 -19.86 -15.94
CA ALA A 169 -0.13 -20.80 -16.25
C ALA A 169 -0.34 -22.20 -15.64
N THR A 170 -1.43 -22.41 -14.89
CA THR A 170 -1.77 -23.68 -14.22
C THR A 170 -0.68 -24.19 -13.28
N LEU A 171 0.04 -23.27 -12.62
CA LEU A 171 1.03 -23.65 -11.60
C LEU A 171 0.33 -24.30 -10.39
N HIS A 172 0.99 -25.27 -9.77
CA HIS A 172 0.33 -26.15 -8.79
C HIS A 172 0.74 -25.86 -7.34
N LYS A 173 1.86 -25.18 -7.12
CA LYS A 173 2.40 -24.89 -5.79
C LYS A 173 2.74 -23.42 -5.65
N LYS A 174 2.65 -22.92 -4.42
CA LYS A 174 3.13 -21.59 -4.04
C LYS A 174 3.79 -21.63 -2.67
N THR A 175 4.87 -20.87 -2.52
CA THR A 175 5.65 -20.76 -1.30
C THR A 175 5.70 -19.32 -0.82
N TRP A 176 5.40 -19.10 0.47
CA TRP A 176 5.54 -17.79 1.10
C TRP A 176 7.01 -17.51 1.44
N VAL A 177 7.55 -16.42 0.91
CA VAL A 177 8.95 -16.02 1.14
C VAL A 177 8.98 -14.61 1.70
N THR A 178 9.72 -14.43 2.79
CA THR A 178 9.92 -13.12 3.41
C THR A 178 11.14 -12.43 2.81
N MET A 179 11.21 -11.09 2.92
CA MET A 179 12.42 -10.34 2.53
C MET A 179 13.66 -10.69 3.39
N ASN A 180 13.44 -11.24 4.59
CA ASN A 180 14.49 -11.65 5.53
C ASN A 180 15.52 -10.55 5.86
N ASP A 181 15.04 -9.35 6.20
CA ASP A 181 15.87 -8.16 6.41
C ASP A 181 15.79 -7.58 7.83
N GLY A 182 15.31 -8.39 8.78
CA GLY A 182 15.27 -8.04 10.20
C GLY A 182 14.13 -7.12 10.63
N ILE A 183 13.30 -6.60 9.72
CA ILE A 183 12.10 -5.81 10.08
C ILE A 183 10.77 -6.49 9.68
N VAL A 184 10.84 -7.70 9.12
CA VAL A 184 9.67 -8.54 8.87
C VAL A 184 8.99 -8.90 10.20
N ARG A 185 7.65 -8.80 10.23
CA ARG A 185 6.83 -9.17 11.40
C ARG A 185 7.06 -10.62 11.80
N ALA A 186 7.04 -10.90 13.10
CA ALA A 186 7.20 -12.27 13.62
C ALA A 186 6.20 -13.27 13.00
N THR A 187 4.94 -12.87 12.82
CA THR A 187 3.89 -13.69 12.17
C THR A 187 4.22 -14.05 10.73
N HIS A 188 4.87 -13.15 9.98
CA HIS A 188 5.29 -13.37 8.61
C HIS A 188 6.59 -14.20 8.54
N VAL A 189 7.50 -14.01 9.51
CA VAL A 189 8.70 -14.85 9.65
C VAL A 189 8.31 -16.30 9.91
N LEU A 190 7.30 -16.55 10.75
CA LEU A 190 6.77 -17.89 11.00
C LEU A 190 6.13 -18.54 9.75
N ALA A 191 5.58 -17.72 8.85
CA ALA A 191 5.04 -18.19 7.57
C ALA A 191 6.12 -18.39 6.50
N ASN A 192 7.38 -18.00 6.74
CA ASN A 192 8.46 -18.15 5.76
C ASN A 192 8.65 -19.62 5.38
N MET A 193 8.81 -19.86 4.08
CA MET A 193 8.89 -21.19 3.46
C MET A 193 7.67 -22.08 3.66
N GLN A 194 6.52 -21.52 4.06
CA GLN A 194 5.26 -22.24 4.02
C GLN A 194 4.90 -22.51 2.55
N GLU A 195 5.00 -23.77 2.13
CA GLU A 195 4.56 -24.25 0.81
C GLU A 195 3.13 -24.81 0.92
N VAL A 196 2.27 -24.41 -0.01
CA VAL A 196 0.89 -24.90 -0.13
C VAL A 196 0.55 -25.17 -1.59
N ASP A 197 -0.50 -25.95 -1.84
CA ASP A 197 -1.10 -26.06 -3.18
C ASP A 197 -1.59 -24.68 -3.66
N PHE A 198 -1.65 -24.48 -4.97
CA PHE A 198 -2.04 -23.21 -5.57
C PHE A 198 -3.39 -22.69 -5.02
N ASP A 199 -4.39 -23.56 -4.95
CA ASP A 199 -5.74 -23.25 -4.48
C ASP A 199 -5.86 -23.17 -2.94
N ALA A 200 -4.86 -23.68 -2.21
CA ALA A 200 -4.82 -23.61 -0.77
C ALA A 200 -4.40 -22.20 -0.29
N THR A 201 -4.49 -21.97 1.02
CA THR A 201 -4.21 -20.67 1.63
C THR A 201 -3.01 -20.77 2.57
N PHE A 202 -2.23 -19.69 2.63
CA PHE A 202 -1.24 -19.49 3.66
C PHE A 202 -1.92 -19.17 4.99
N THR A 203 -1.27 -19.51 6.10
CA THR A 203 -1.71 -19.16 7.46
C THR A 203 -0.69 -18.20 8.06
N VAL A 204 -1.09 -16.92 8.22
CA VAL A 204 -0.21 -15.83 8.70
C VAL A 204 -0.87 -15.17 9.90
N GLY A 205 -0.24 -15.29 11.08
CA GLY A 205 -0.79 -14.70 12.31
C GLY A 205 -2.18 -15.21 12.72
N GLY A 206 -2.55 -16.42 12.27
CA GLY A 206 -3.88 -17.01 12.48
C GLY A 206 -4.93 -16.62 11.44
N TYR A 207 -4.55 -15.89 10.38
CA TYR A 207 -5.44 -15.51 9.27
C TYR A 207 -5.05 -16.23 7.99
N GLN A 208 -6.05 -16.53 7.15
CA GLN A 208 -5.83 -17.12 5.84
C GLN A 208 -5.55 -16.03 4.80
N MET A 209 -4.59 -16.29 3.91
CA MET A 209 -4.25 -15.42 2.79
C MET A 209 -3.98 -16.27 1.54
N ARG A 210 -4.47 -15.85 0.38
CA ARG A 210 -4.15 -16.49 -0.91
C ARG A 210 -2.73 -16.16 -1.37
N PHE A 211 -2.26 -14.96 -1.06
CA PHE A 211 -0.94 -14.43 -1.37
C PHE A 211 -0.59 -13.29 -0.40
N PRO A 212 0.67 -12.82 -0.30
CA PRO A 212 1.01 -11.71 0.59
C PRO A 212 0.24 -10.42 0.26
N ALA A 213 -0.16 -9.69 1.31
CA ALA A 213 -1.03 -8.51 1.22
C ALA A 213 -2.46 -8.78 0.70
N ASP A 214 -2.89 -10.05 0.64
CA ASP A 214 -4.29 -10.41 0.38
C ASP A 214 -5.22 -10.05 1.55
N TYR A 215 -6.26 -9.27 1.27
CA TYR A 215 -7.34 -8.93 2.21
C TYR A 215 -8.65 -9.67 1.94
N SER A 216 -8.75 -10.45 0.84
CA SER A 216 -10.00 -11.07 0.37
C SER A 216 -10.61 -12.07 1.35
N LEU A 217 -9.80 -12.63 2.25
CA LEU A 217 -10.20 -13.60 3.28
C LEU A 217 -10.30 -12.99 4.69
N GLY A 218 -10.28 -11.66 4.81
CA GLY A 218 -10.52 -10.97 6.08
C GLY A 218 -9.29 -10.83 6.99
N ALA A 219 -8.09 -10.96 6.45
CA ALA A 219 -6.88 -10.65 7.20
C ALA A 219 -6.84 -9.16 7.62
N PRO A 220 -6.44 -8.84 8.86
CA PRO A 220 -6.50 -7.47 9.36
C PRO A 220 -5.34 -6.63 8.79
N VAL A 221 -5.55 -5.31 8.71
CA VAL A 221 -4.55 -4.33 8.20
C VAL A 221 -3.16 -4.53 8.80
N LYS A 222 -3.06 -4.90 10.08
CA LYS A 222 -1.77 -5.13 10.77
C LYS A 222 -0.89 -6.23 10.15
N GLU A 223 -1.49 -7.20 9.44
CA GLU A 223 -0.78 -8.26 8.71
C GLU A 223 -0.59 -7.93 7.22
N ILE A 224 -1.15 -6.82 6.73
CA ILE A 224 -1.18 -6.48 5.29
C ILE A 224 -0.31 -5.27 4.99
N ILE A 225 -0.50 -4.19 5.74
CA ILE A 225 0.14 -2.90 5.48
C ILE A 225 1.65 -3.04 5.56
N HIS A 226 2.40 -2.38 4.67
CA HIS A 226 3.87 -2.42 4.70
C HIS A 226 4.43 -3.87 4.65
N CYS A 227 3.68 -4.83 4.13
CA CYS A 227 4.17 -6.18 3.88
C CYS A 227 5.16 -6.15 2.71
N ARG A 228 6.28 -6.88 2.81
CA ARG A 228 7.29 -7.03 1.75
C ARG A 228 7.62 -8.51 1.50
N CYS A 229 6.66 -9.37 1.83
CA CYS A 229 6.74 -10.80 1.53
C CYS A 229 6.28 -11.04 0.09
N MET A 230 6.63 -12.20 -0.44
CA MET A 230 6.42 -12.61 -1.82
C MET A 230 5.90 -14.06 -1.86
N ALA A 231 5.01 -14.36 -2.79
CA ALA A 231 4.68 -15.72 -3.16
C ALA A 231 5.52 -16.13 -4.38
N ILE A 232 6.22 -17.26 -4.26
CA ILE A 232 6.94 -17.89 -5.38
C ILE A 232 6.14 -19.10 -5.85
N TYR A 233 5.78 -19.09 -7.13
CA TYR A 233 4.94 -20.11 -7.75
C TYR A 233 5.81 -21.10 -8.54
N THR A 234 5.49 -22.38 -8.44
CA THR A 234 6.26 -23.44 -9.12
C THR A 234 5.34 -24.48 -9.74
N GLU A 235 5.84 -25.16 -10.77
CA GLU A 235 5.25 -26.41 -11.23
C GLU A 235 5.35 -27.45 -10.09
N GLY A 236 4.20 -27.93 -9.61
CA GLY A 236 4.15 -29.09 -8.73
C GLY A 236 4.11 -30.37 -9.55
N ARG A 237 4.46 -31.52 -8.96
CA ARG A 237 3.96 -32.79 -9.51
C ARG A 237 2.46 -32.85 -9.21
N LYS A 238 1.64 -33.08 -10.25
CA LYS A 238 0.24 -33.48 -10.09
C LYS A 238 0.12 -34.71 -9.21
#